data_AF-A0A5R8XXS6-F1
#
_entry.id   AF-A0A5R8XXS6-F1
#
_cell.length_a   1.000
_cell.length_b   1.000
_cell.length_c   1.000
_cell.angle_alpha   90.00
_cell.angle_beta   90.00
_cell.angle_gamma   90.00
#
_symmetry.space_group_name_H-M   'P 1'
#
loop_
_entity.id
_entity.type
_entity.pdbx_description
1 polymer ?
#
loop_
_entity_poly.entity_id
_entity_poly.type
_entity_poly.pdbx_seq_one_letter_code
_entity_poly.pdbx_strand_id
1 'polypeptide(L)'
;MKKLPKLGFLYLDYVLRFFDKSNFKGWPDKIETVTYHWKNDKNRFIKEVKRKKIDVLIGNIPATAYDTFVEISKELPNVRFVPSLETQFSNKSKENVTLFCEKYNLSVPYTKIFYNKEKGFKYLKNKAKYPQIVKRSYGPSNYGGYYVHKVDNYKEAKTLLEKEKYNPIYTQDAIDLKFSGDIRVMLIGHKPVCAFWRFSGEGQWITNTSQGGSMSYENVPMNALELAVEASKAAKAEYWACDIAIDAKTDKAYILECATAFAAFPYIRDWICQYLMWDFSNGRFPMPHVPLFSWEELGKIDSSLLRTMRHIGFSKYKPSCDGTYFINEPKDKFKMEIAEPSLPSDVPASIAPEKLPIAKELSKNAIRDNLEINKINLNCASLTDLMTLHGMEEDLALEISEYAKNNVITDSSDLLELESIDEQVLKTWDENLDDMRVDINTADESILKKIKGIGAKLAKNIFEFRNKNKGIKDLDQLKELEGIGKNKLAQLKSRLKIGE
;
A
#
# COMPACT_ATOMS: atom_id res chain seq x y z
N MET A 1 35.92 18.61 15.74
CA MET A 1 34.94 17.58 15.31
C MET A 1 34.08 18.18 14.21
N LYS A 2 33.82 17.45 13.11
CA LYS A 2 32.89 17.93 12.07
C LYS A 2 31.49 18.10 12.68
N LYS A 3 30.81 19.18 12.30
CA LYS A 3 29.42 19.43 12.70
C LYS A 3 28.53 18.32 12.13
N LEU A 4 27.64 17.75 12.96
CA LEU A 4 26.68 16.75 12.50
C LEU A 4 25.60 17.42 11.62
N PRO A 5 25.03 16.70 10.65
CA PRO A 5 23.93 17.22 9.84
C PRO A 5 22.67 17.43 10.68
N LYS A 6 21.89 18.45 10.34
CA LYS A 6 20.58 18.67 10.96
C LYS A 6 19.57 17.69 10.38
N LEU A 7 19.13 16.75 11.21
CA LEU A 7 18.17 15.71 10.83
C LEU A 7 16.73 16.21 10.94
N GLY A 8 15.86 15.71 10.06
CA GLY A 8 14.42 15.87 10.15
C GLY A 8 13.66 14.60 9.80
N PHE A 9 12.65 14.25 10.58
CA PHE A 9 11.70 13.21 10.24
C PHE A 9 10.66 13.73 9.25
N LEU A 10 10.47 13.00 8.16
CA LEU A 10 9.38 13.20 7.22
C LEU A 10 8.20 12.32 7.63
N TYR A 11 7.09 12.96 7.98
CA TYR A 11 5.79 12.32 8.19
C TYR A 11 4.80 12.75 7.13
N LEU A 12 3.78 11.92 6.92
CA LEU A 12 2.62 12.22 6.09
C LEU A 12 1.36 11.99 6.93
N ASP A 13 0.33 12.81 6.72
CA ASP A 13 -0.95 12.59 7.41
C ASP A 13 -1.50 11.19 7.10
N TYR A 14 -2.11 10.54 8.10
CA TYR A 14 -2.72 9.21 7.97
C TYR A 14 -1.76 8.09 7.53
N VAL A 15 -0.45 8.33 7.55
CA VAL A 15 0.58 7.31 7.30
C VAL A 15 1.28 6.98 8.60
N LEU A 16 1.41 5.68 8.89
CA LEU A 16 2.11 5.20 10.08
C LEU A 16 3.56 5.68 10.10
N ARG A 17 3.98 6.22 11.24
CA ARG A 17 5.35 6.70 11.45
C ARG A 17 6.30 5.53 11.51
N PHE A 18 7.27 5.50 10.59
CA PHE A 18 8.25 4.41 10.56
C PHE A 18 9.39 4.61 11.57
N PHE A 19 9.84 5.85 11.76
CA PHE A 19 10.87 6.20 12.73
C PHE A 19 10.36 7.20 13.76
N ASP A 20 10.97 7.15 14.94
CA ASP A 20 10.77 8.10 16.02
C ASP A 20 12.12 8.50 16.62
N LYS A 21 12.13 9.61 17.40
CA LYS A 21 13.33 10.09 18.11
C LYS A 21 13.97 8.99 18.97
N SER A 22 13.15 8.11 19.57
CA SER A 22 13.65 7.00 20.39
C SER A 22 14.58 6.03 19.64
N ASN A 23 14.48 5.94 18.31
CA ASN A 23 15.36 5.08 17.51
C ASN A 23 16.78 5.67 17.36
N PHE A 24 16.94 6.99 17.41
CA PHE A 24 18.22 7.69 17.26
C PHE A 24 18.93 7.88 18.61
N LYS A 25 19.09 6.78 19.36
CA LYS A 25 19.63 6.80 20.72
C LYS A 25 21.08 7.31 20.73
N GLY A 26 21.32 8.42 21.42
CA GLY A 26 22.64 9.05 21.56
C GLY A 26 22.93 10.14 20.53
N TRP A 27 22.01 10.43 19.60
CA TRP A 27 22.14 11.60 18.74
C TRP A 27 22.03 12.90 19.57
N PRO A 28 23.03 13.80 19.52
CA PRO A 28 23.11 14.92 20.47
C PRO A 28 22.16 16.08 20.12
N ASP A 29 21.89 16.29 18.83
CA ASP A 29 21.13 17.44 18.34
C ASP A 29 19.63 17.14 18.29
N LYS A 30 18.79 18.18 18.34
CA LYS A 30 17.35 18.01 18.13
C LYS A 30 17.08 17.56 16.70
N ILE A 31 16.39 16.44 16.55
CA ILE A 31 15.83 15.99 15.27
C ILE A 31 14.51 16.73 15.05
N GLU A 32 14.41 17.46 13.94
CA GLU A 32 13.17 18.16 13.57
C GLU A 32 12.11 17.19 13.06
N THR A 33 10.88 17.66 12.95
CA THR A 33 9.80 16.90 12.29
C THR A 33 9.12 17.81 11.30
N VAL A 34 8.84 17.31 10.10
CA VAL A 34 8.03 17.98 9.08
C VAL A 34 6.95 17.01 8.62
N THR A 35 5.71 17.48 8.57
CA THR A 35 4.57 16.67 8.12
C THR A 35 4.09 17.20 6.79
N TYR A 36 4.01 16.36 5.78
CA TYR A 36 3.35 16.66 4.52
C TYR A 36 1.86 16.35 4.64
N HIS A 37 1.03 17.36 4.41
CA HIS A 37 -0.42 17.24 4.39
C HIS A 37 -0.87 16.94 2.96
N TRP A 38 -1.78 16.00 2.76
CA TRP A 38 -2.23 15.63 1.42
C TRP A 38 -2.86 16.83 0.68
N LYS A 39 -2.91 16.74 -0.66
CA LYS A 39 -3.39 17.78 -1.60
C LYS A 39 -2.31 18.83 -1.92
N ASN A 40 -2.65 20.12 -1.87
CA ASN A 40 -1.85 21.21 -2.45
C ASN A 40 -0.79 21.78 -1.49
N ASP A 41 -0.03 20.91 -0.84
CA ASP A 41 0.77 21.28 0.33
C ASP A 41 2.29 21.41 0.06
N LYS A 42 2.70 21.09 -1.17
CA LYS A 42 4.08 21.11 -1.65
C LYS A 42 4.85 22.38 -1.23
N ASN A 43 4.28 23.55 -1.49
CA ASN A 43 4.94 24.84 -1.25
C ASN A 43 5.15 25.13 0.24
N ARG A 44 4.17 24.78 1.09
CA ARG A 44 4.28 24.96 2.54
C ARG A 44 5.33 24.01 3.10
N PHE A 45 5.32 22.74 2.67
CA PHE A 45 6.30 21.74 3.08
C PHE A 45 7.74 22.21 2.78
N ILE A 46 8.00 22.66 1.55
CA ILE A 46 9.33 23.12 1.13
C ILE A 46 9.79 24.33 1.95
N LYS A 47 8.90 25.30 2.17
CA LYS A 47 9.20 26.48 3.03
C LYS A 47 9.54 26.05 4.45
N GLU A 48 8.84 25.07 4.99
CA GLU A 48 9.09 24.56 6.33
C GLU A 48 10.46 23.88 6.45
N VAL A 49 10.82 23.01 5.50
CA VAL A 49 12.12 22.34 5.44
C VAL A 49 13.26 23.36 5.37
N LYS A 50 13.15 24.35 4.47
CA LYS A 50 14.13 25.44 4.32
C LYS A 50 14.26 26.28 5.60
N ARG A 51 13.13 26.66 6.21
CA ARG A 51 13.10 27.43 7.47
C ARG A 51 13.77 26.67 8.61
N LYS A 52 13.54 25.36 8.70
CA LYS A 52 14.14 24.49 9.71
C LYS A 52 15.61 24.17 9.43
N LYS A 53 16.13 24.48 8.23
CA LYS A 53 17.52 24.21 7.80
C LYS A 53 17.89 22.74 7.93
N ILE A 54 17.00 21.85 7.50
CA ILE A 54 17.22 20.41 7.55
C ILE A 54 18.20 20.02 6.44
N ASP A 55 19.22 19.25 6.79
CA ASP A 55 20.23 18.72 5.86
C ASP A 55 19.87 17.30 5.38
N VAL A 56 19.23 16.50 6.25
CA VAL A 56 18.81 15.12 5.95
C VAL A 56 17.35 14.91 6.37
N LEU A 57 16.51 14.50 5.41
CA LEU A 57 15.12 14.12 5.64
C LEU A 57 14.97 12.60 5.64
N ILE A 58 14.44 12.06 6.74
CA ILE A 58 14.35 10.61 6.97
C ILE A 58 12.88 10.22 7.03
N GLY A 59 12.44 9.37 6.11
CA GLY A 59 11.08 8.87 6.06
C GLY A 59 10.74 8.25 4.72
N ASN A 60 9.97 7.16 4.76
CA ASN A 60 9.48 6.51 3.55
C ASN A 60 8.34 7.33 2.94
N ILE A 61 8.36 7.42 1.61
CA ILE A 61 7.35 8.11 0.82
C ILE A 61 6.44 7.05 0.18
N PRO A 62 5.13 7.11 0.41
CA PRO A 62 4.19 6.17 -0.21
C PRO A 62 4.14 6.37 -1.73
N ALA A 63 3.78 5.31 -2.45
CA ALA A 63 3.69 5.31 -3.92
C ALA A 63 2.82 6.44 -4.49
N THR A 64 1.76 6.82 -3.78
CA THR A 64 0.83 7.90 -4.16
C THR A 64 1.45 9.30 -4.08
N ALA A 65 2.44 9.50 -3.21
CA ALA A 65 3.14 10.78 -3.04
C ALA A 65 4.46 10.85 -3.81
N TYR A 66 4.91 9.75 -4.40
CA TYR A 66 6.24 9.63 -5.01
C TYR A 66 6.54 10.76 -6.01
N ASP A 67 5.67 10.98 -7.00
CA ASP A 67 5.90 11.98 -8.04
C ASP A 67 5.93 13.41 -7.46
N THR A 68 5.08 13.69 -6.48
CA THR A 68 5.12 14.98 -5.76
C THR A 68 6.44 15.18 -5.03
N PHE A 69 6.98 14.14 -4.40
CA PHE A 69 8.26 14.23 -3.72
C PHE A 69 9.45 14.32 -4.69
N VAL A 70 9.34 13.78 -5.91
CA VAL A 70 10.34 14.01 -6.98
C VAL A 70 10.39 15.49 -7.38
N GLU A 71 9.27 16.19 -7.36
CA GLU A 71 9.26 17.65 -7.57
C GLU A 71 9.83 18.41 -6.36
N ILE A 72 9.45 18.00 -5.14
CA ILE A 72 9.96 18.58 -3.90
C ILE A 72 11.49 18.46 -3.81
N SER A 73 12.05 17.31 -4.19
CA SER A 73 13.49 17.07 -4.10
C SER A 73 14.27 18.00 -5.04
N LYS A 74 13.74 18.33 -6.22
CA LYS A 74 14.33 19.31 -7.15
C LYS A 74 14.38 20.72 -6.55
N GLU A 75 13.39 21.09 -5.73
CA GLU A 75 13.36 22.38 -5.03
C GLU A 75 14.20 22.42 -3.74
N LEU A 76 14.72 21.26 -3.32
CA LEU A 76 15.55 21.03 -2.14
C LEU A 76 16.87 20.32 -2.49
N PRO A 77 17.69 20.84 -3.42
CA PRO A 77 18.86 20.12 -3.97
C PRO A 77 19.96 19.82 -2.94
N ASN A 78 19.99 20.55 -1.82
CA ASN A 78 20.98 20.37 -0.75
C ASN A 78 20.47 19.46 0.38
N VAL A 79 19.25 18.94 0.28
CA VAL A 79 18.66 18.07 1.31
C VAL A 79 18.78 16.61 0.85
N ARG A 80 19.44 15.78 1.65
CA ARG A 80 19.50 14.34 1.41
C ARG A 80 18.20 13.69 1.88
N PHE A 81 17.49 13.02 0.98
CA PHE A 81 16.35 12.16 1.34
C PHE A 81 16.87 10.76 1.68
N VAL A 82 16.38 10.18 2.77
CA VAL A 82 16.74 8.83 3.23
C VAL A 82 15.46 8.03 3.49
N PRO A 83 15.18 7.00 2.67
CA PRO A 83 15.96 6.58 1.50
C PRO A 83 15.85 7.62 0.38
N SER A 84 16.76 7.58 -0.60
CA SER A 84 16.65 8.46 -1.77
C SER A 84 15.36 8.20 -2.54
N LEU A 85 14.98 9.14 -3.40
CA LEU A 85 13.78 8.98 -4.23
C LEU A 85 14.02 7.91 -5.28
N GLU A 86 15.22 7.88 -5.84
CA GLU A 86 15.69 6.90 -6.81
C GLU A 86 15.64 5.48 -6.23
N THR A 87 16.09 5.31 -4.97
CA THR A 87 15.97 4.04 -4.24
C THR A 87 14.50 3.63 -4.10
N GLN A 88 13.60 4.58 -3.81
CA GLN A 88 12.17 4.31 -3.63
C GLN A 88 11.41 4.08 -4.95
N PHE A 89 12.07 4.17 -6.11
CA PHE A 89 11.43 3.99 -7.42
C PHE A 89 10.66 2.67 -7.53
N SER A 90 11.24 1.56 -7.07
CA SER A 90 10.59 0.24 -7.14
C SER A 90 9.36 0.12 -6.25
N ASN A 91 9.21 0.97 -5.23
CA ASN A 91 8.05 0.96 -4.35
C ASN A 91 6.79 1.50 -5.04
N LYS A 92 6.94 2.22 -6.16
CA LYS A 92 5.84 2.93 -6.83
C LYS A 92 4.81 1.96 -7.42
N SER A 93 5.24 0.88 -8.06
CA SER A 93 4.35 -0.08 -8.72
C SER A 93 5.09 -1.38 -9.06
N LYS A 94 4.34 -2.42 -9.45
CA LYS A 94 4.94 -3.69 -9.93
C LYS A 94 5.69 -3.49 -11.27
N GLU A 95 5.25 -2.55 -12.10
CA GLU A 95 5.99 -2.15 -13.31
C GLU A 95 7.37 -1.57 -12.96
N ASN A 96 7.43 -0.73 -11.92
CA ASN A 96 8.69 -0.12 -11.50
C ASN A 96 9.68 -1.17 -10.99
N VAL A 97 9.22 -2.22 -10.30
CA VAL A 97 10.06 -3.36 -9.91
C VAL A 97 10.64 -4.05 -11.16
N THR A 98 9.80 -4.34 -12.16
CA THR A 98 10.25 -4.98 -13.41
C THR A 98 11.28 -4.12 -14.13
N LEU A 99 10.99 -2.83 -14.30
CA LEU A 99 11.88 -1.86 -14.93
C LEU A 99 13.23 -1.73 -14.22
N PHE A 100 13.20 -1.73 -12.89
CA PHE A 100 14.40 -1.73 -12.06
C PHE A 100 15.22 -3.00 -12.31
N CYS A 101 14.58 -4.17 -12.30
CA CYS A 101 15.27 -5.44 -12.54
C CYS A 101 15.86 -5.52 -13.95
N GLU A 102 15.13 -5.10 -14.98
CA GLU A 102 15.62 -5.10 -16.37
C GLU A 102 16.86 -4.20 -16.54
N LYS A 103 16.82 -2.99 -15.96
CA LYS A 103 17.93 -2.04 -16.05
C LYS A 103 19.23 -2.58 -15.47
N TYR A 104 19.13 -3.25 -14.33
CA TYR A 104 20.28 -3.77 -13.58
C TYR A 104 20.56 -5.25 -13.85
N ASN A 105 19.86 -5.85 -14.83
CA ASN A 105 20.00 -7.27 -15.18
C ASN A 105 19.80 -8.22 -13.98
N LEU A 106 18.85 -7.89 -13.10
CA LEU A 106 18.50 -8.71 -11.95
C LEU A 106 17.52 -9.80 -12.36
N SER A 107 17.64 -10.97 -11.73
CA SER A 107 16.75 -12.10 -11.99
C SER A 107 15.32 -11.77 -11.54
N VAL A 108 14.40 -11.69 -12.51
CA VAL A 108 12.96 -11.41 -12.32
C VAL A 108 12.18 -12.39 -13.20
N PRO A 109 10.98 -12.85 -12.80
CA PRO A 109 10.20 -13.73 -13.67
C PRO A 109 9.85 -12.97 -14.95
N TYR A 110 9.81 -13.68 -16.09
CA TYR A 110 9.63 -13.04 -17.38
C TYR A 110 8.30 -12.30 -17.44
N THR A 111 8.37 -10.98 -17.62
CA THR A 111 7.21 -10.08 -17.52
C THR A 111 6.99 -9.35 -18.85
N LYS A 112 5.72 -9.10 -19.17
CA LYS A 112 5.31 -8.18 -20.23
C LYS A 112 4.24 -7.21 -19.75
N ILE A 113 4.38 -5.96 -20.20
CA ILE A 113 3.54 -4.83 -19.83
C ILE A 113 2.96 -4.24 -21.12
N PHE A 114 1.64 -4.16 -21.23
CA PHE A 114 0.95 -3.62 -22.41
C PHE A 114 -0.08 -2.57 -22.03
N TYR A 115 0.15 -1.32 -22.43
CA TYR A 115 -0.83 -0.23 -22.36
C TYR A 115 -1.86 -0.29 -23.51
N ASN A 116 -1.48 -0.89 -24.65
CA ASN A 116 -2.42 -1.17 -25.74
C ASN A 116 -3.04 -2.56 -25.52
N LYS A 117 -4.34 -2.60 -25.24
CA LYS A 117 -5.08 -3.84 -24.93
C LYS A 117 -5.03 -4.86 -26.07
N GLU A 118 -5.16 -4.42 -27.32
CA GLU A 118 -5.12 -5.32 -28.48
C GLU A 118 -3.77 -6.03 -28.59
N LYS A 119 -2.66 -5.30 -28.40
CA LYS A 119 -1.31 -5.89 -28.38
C LYS A 119 -1.16 -6.88 -27.23
N GLY A 120 -1.70 -6.54 -26.05
CA GLY A 120 -1.69 -7.43 -24.89
C GLY A 120 -2.46 -8.73 -25.14
N PHE A 121 -3.69 -8.66 -25.65
CA PHE A 121 -4.47 -9.85 -26.01
C PHE A 121 -3.81 -10.66 -27.12
N LYS A 122 -3.20 -10.01 -28.12
CA LYS A 122 -2.45 -10.70 -29.18
C LYS A 122 -1.25 -11.46 -28.63
N TYR A 123 -0.54 -10.92 -27.64
CA TYR A 123 0.54 -11.61 -26.94
C TYR A 123 0.01 -12.80 -26.15
N LEU A 124 -1.02 -12.59 -25.31
CA LEU A 124 -1.61 -13.64 -24.47
C LEU A 124 -2.16 -14.82 -25.30
N LYS A 125 -2.70 -14.54 -26.49
CA LYS A 125 -3.24 -15.57 -27.39
C LYS A 125 -2.16 -16.37 -28.12
N ASN A 126 -1.12 -15.69 -28.59
CA ASN A 126 -0.22 -16.26 -29.60
C ASN A 126 1.21 -16.53 -29.11
N LYS A 127 1.62 -15.97 -27.96
CA LYS A 127 3.04 -15.97 -27.52
C LYS A 127 3.24 -16.33 -26.04
N ALA A 128 2.27 -16.06 -25.17
CA ALA A 128 2.40 -16.34 -23.75
C ALA A 128 2.51 -17.85 -23.47
N LYS A 129 3.34 -18.23 -22.48
CA LYS A 129 3.47 -19.61 -21.99
C LYS A 129 2.66 -19.74 -20.70
N TYR A 130 1.69 -20.63 -20.66
CA TYR A 130 0.85 -20.80 -19.48
C TYR A 130 1.45 -21.83 -18.50
N PRO A 131 1.22 -21.68 -17.18
CA PRO A 131 0.39 -20.65 -16.55
C PRO A 131 1.04 -19.25 -16.50
N GLN A 132 0.20 -18.22 -16.47
CA GLN A 132 0.60 -16.82 -16.32
C GLN A 132 0.06 -16.25 -15.01
N ILE A 133 0.76 -15.27 -14.44
CA ILE A 133 0.32 -14.45 -13.34
C ILE A 133 -0.03 -13.05 -13.87
N VAL A 134 -1.29 -12.67 -13.72
CA VAL A 134 -1.80 -11.33 -14.07
C VAL A 134 -1.93 -10.52 -12.80
N LYS A 135 -1.34 -9.31 -12.78
CA LYS A 135 -1.33 -8.45 -11.59
C LYS A 135 -1.87 -7.06 -11.92
N ARG A 136 -2.52 -6.40 -10.96
CA ARG A 136 -2.75 -4.96 -11.05
C ARG A 136 -1.43 -4.23 -10.79
N SER A 137 -1.00 -3.41 -11.75
CA SER A 137 0.27 -2.69 -11.63
C SER A 137 0.27 -1.59 -10.55
N TYR A 138 -0.73 -0.69 -10.61
CA TYR A 138 -0.85 0.47 -9.75
C TYR A 138 -2.06 0.37 -8.82
N GLY A 139 -1.88 0.78 -7.56
CA GLY A 139 -2.92 0.79 -6.53
C GLY A 139 -2.52 0.01 -5.28
N PRO A 140 -3.40 -0.08 -4.28
CA PRO A 140 -3.17 -0.79 -3.02
C PRO A 140 -3.17 -2.31 -3.24
N SER A 141 -2.19 -2.80 -4.00
CA SER A 141 -1.92 -4.23 -4.20
C SER A 141 -1.03 -4.82 -3.10
N ASN A 142 -0.57 -3.98 -2.16
CA ASN A 142 0.35 -4.36 -1.09
C ASN A 142 -0.34 -5.05 0.10
N TYR A 143 -1.67 -5.14 0.11
CA TYR A 143 -2.43 -5.83 1.16
C TYR A 143 -3.28 -6.95 0.55
N GLY A 144 -2.99 -8.20 0.96
CA GLY A 144 -3.90 -9.35 0.78
C GLY A 144 -3.92 -10.07 -0.57
N GLY A 145 -3.11 -9.70 -1.57
CA GLY A 145 -3.00 -10.47 -2.81
C GLY A 145 -4.24 -10.51 -3.72
N TYR A 146 -5.31 -9.80 -3.38
CA TYR A 146 -6.59 -9.72 -4.12
C TYR A 146 -6.47 -9.33 -5.60
N TYR A 147 -5.38 -8.68 -5.99
CA TYR A 147 -5.13 -8.21 -7.36
C TYR A 147 -4.05 -9.01 -8.09
N VAL A 148 -3.75 -10.23 -7.63
CA VAL A 148 -2.78 -11.15 -8.21
C VAL A 148 -3.54 -12.41 -8.58
N HIS A 149 -3.58 -12.75 -9.87
CA HIS A 149 -4.39 -13.84 -10.39
C HIS A 149 -3.53 -14.80 -11.19
N LYS A 150 -3.64 -16.11 -10.91
CA LYS A 150 -3.10 -17.15 -11.78
C LYS A 150 -4.14 -17.50 -12.84
N VAL A 151 -3.70 -17.57 -14.09
CA VAL A 151 -4.51 -18.01 -15.23
C VAL A 151 -3.79 -19.11 -15.99
N ASP A 152 -4.50 -20.20 -16.28
CA ASP A 152 -3.93 -21.40 -16.89
C ASP A 152 -4.07 -21.41 -18.42
N ASN A 153 -4.84 -20.48 -19.00
CA ASN A 153 -5.01 -20.35 -20.45
C ASN A 153 -5.50 -18.96 -20.88
N TYR A 154 -5.52 -18.72 -22.21
CA TYR A 154 -5.96 -17.45 -22.80
C TYR A 154 -7.42 -17.11 -22.51
N LYS A 155 -8.31 -18.12 -22.43
CA LYS A 155 -9.73 -17.87 -22.18
C LYS A 155 -9.91 -17.26 -20.78
N GLU A 156 -9.28 -17.84 -19.77
CA GLU A 156 -9.26 -17.31 -18.40
C GLU A 156 -8.63 -15.92 -18.33
N ALA A 157 -7.45 -15.75 -18.96
CA ALA A 157 -6.77 -14.45 -19.01
C ALA A 157 -7.66 -13.36 -19.62
N LYS A 158 -8.36 -13.69 -20.70
CA LYS A 158 -9.27 -12.76 -21.38
C LYS A 158 -10.46 -12.39 -20.49
N THR A 159 -11.15 -13.39 -19.93
CA THR A 159 -12.30 -13.17 -19.04
C THR A 159 -11.92 -12.32 -17.82
N LEU A 160 -10.77 -12.59 -17.20
CA LEU A 160 -10.25 -11.81 -16.09
C LEU A 160 -10.01 -10.34 -16.49
N LEU A 161 -9.27 -10.11 -17.58
CA LEU A 161 -8.91 -8.75 -18.01
C LEU A 161 -10.10 -7.93 -18.51
N GLU A 162 -11.14 -8.57 -19.04
CA GLU A 162 -12.40 -7.92 -19.43
C GLU A 162 -13.23 -7.54 -18.19
N LYS A 163 -13.26 -8.40 -17.16
CA LYS A 163 -13.96 -8.15 -15.89
C LYS A 163 -13.26 -7.05 -15.08
N GLU A 164 -11.98 -7.25 -14.79
CA GLU A 164 -11.20 -6.43 -13.86
C GLU A 164 -10.68 -5.12 -14.49
N LYS A 165 -10.68 -5.05 -15.83
CA LYS A 165 -10.30 -3.87 -16.62
C LYS A 165 -8.91 -3.29 -16.28
N TYR A 166 -7.96 -4.13 -15.85
CA TYR A 166 -6.61 -3.68 -15.51
C TYR A 166 -5.93 -2.96 -16.68
N ASN A 167 -5.30 -1.83 -16.37
CA ASN A 167 -4.50 -1.05 -17.29
C ASN A 167 -3.24 -0.54 -16.58
N PRO A 168 -2.03 -0.83 -17.09
CA PRO A 168 -1.74 -1.70 -18.23
C PRO A 168 -2.05 -3.18 -17.95
N ILE A 169 -2.09 -4.00 -19.00
CA ILE A 169 -2.05 -5.45 -18.88
C ILE A 169 -0.64 -5.83 -18.44
N TYR A 170 -0.48 -6.16 -17.16
CA TYR A 170 0.74 -6.70 -16.57
C TYR A 170 0.61 -8.22 -16.44
N THR A 171 1.43 -8.95 -17.18
CA THR A 171 1.44 -10.42 -17.19
C THR A 171 2.85 -10.95 -17.01
N GLN A 172 2.99 -12.05 -16.27
CA GLN A 172 4.26 -12.61 -15.87
C GLN A 172 4.22 -14.15 -15.95
N ASP A 173 5.32 -14.78 -16.32
CA ASP A 173 5.44 -16.24 -16.26
C ASP A 173 5.28 -16.72 -14.82
N ALA A 174 4.42 -17.71 -14.60
CA ALA A 174 4.25 -18.32 -13.29
C ALA A 174 5.48 -19.16 -12.92
N ILE A 175 6.01 -18.93 -11.71
CA ILE A 175 7.08 -19.74 -11.14
C ILE A 175 6.47 -20.86 -10.30
N ASP A 176 7.01 -22.07 -10.48
CA ASP A 176 6.73 -23.19 -9.60
C ASP A 176 7.48 -22.99 -8.27
N LEU A 177 6.81 -22.43 -7.27
CA LEU A 177 7.44 -22.01 -6.01
C LEU A 177 7.92 -23.23 -5.21
N LYS A 178 9.22 -23.26 -4.90
CA LYS A 178 9.79 -24.25 -3.99
C LYS A 178 9.10 -24.16 -2.64
N PHE A 179 8.60 -25.29 -2.16
CA PHE A 179 7.81 -25.41 -0.91
C PHE A 179 6.53 -24.57 -0.89
N SER A 180 6.04 -24.12 -2.05
CA SER A 180 4.88 -23.21 -2.14
C SER A 180 5.06 -21.94 -1.29
N GLY A 181 6.30 -21.50 -1.11
CA GLY A 181 6.65 -20.35 -0.29
C GLY A 181 7.47 -19.32 -1.06
N ASP A 182 7.48 -18.11 -0.53
CA ASP A 182 8.38 -17.05 -0.96
C ASP A 182 9.28 -16.61 0.22
N ILE A 183 10.38 -15.94 -0.06
CA ILE A 183 11.37 -15.53 0.94
C ILE A 183 11.35 -14.01 1.07
N ARG A 184 11.15 -13.52 2.30
CA ARG A 184 11.41 -12.12 2.64
C ARG A 184 12.88 -11.99 3.07
N VAL A 185 13.62 -11.07 2.48
CA VAL A 185 14.97 -10.68 2.92
C VAL A 185 15.00 -9.20 3.23
N MET A 186 15.41 -8.81 4.44
CA MET A 186 15.61 -7.42 4.88
C MET A 186 17.10 -7.12 4.99
N LEU A 187 17.53 -5.99 4.45
CA LEU A 187 18.92 -5.56 4.38
C LEU A 187 19.11 -4.17 4.97
N ILE A 188 20.28 -3.96 5.59
CA ILE A 188 20.74 -2.66 6.09
C ILE A 188 22.18 -2.48 5.61
N GLY A 189 22.48 -1.37 4.93
CA GLY A 189 23.79 -1.14 4.30
C GLY A 189 24.23 -2.31 3.42
N HIS A 190 23.31 -2.81 2.58
CA HIS A 190 23.51 -3.99 1.72
C HIS A 190 23.78 -5.32 2.42
N LYS A 191 23.74 -5.39 3.76
CA LYS A 191 23.90 -6.65 4.50
C LYS A 191 22.54 -7.25 4.84
N PRO A 192 22.27 -8.54 4.56
CA PRO A 192 21.10 -9.23 5.08
C PRO A 192 21.11 -9.26 6.62
N VAL A 193 20.05 -8.74 7.24
CA VAL A 193 19.90 -8.70 8.70
C VAL A 193 18.73 -9.54 9.21
N CYS A 194 17.81 -9.92 8.32
CA CYS A 194 16.69 -10.81 8.62
C CYS A 194 16.24 -11.47 7.33
N ALA A 195 16.02 -12.78 7.34
CA ALA A 195 15.41 -13.49 6.22
C ALA A 195 14.52 -14.61 6.71
N PHE A 196 13.42 -14.88 6.02
CA PHE A 196 12.51 -15.98 6.35
C PHE A 196 11.64 -16.38 5.16
N TRP A 197 11.29 -17.66 5.14
CA TRP A 197 10.24 -18.20 4.30
C TRP A 197 8.87 -17.76 4.80
N ARG A 198 7.97 -17.48 3.86
CA ARG A 198 6.55 -17.27 4.05
C ARG A 198 5.83 -18.32 3.22
N PHE A 199 5.09 -19.19 3.89
CA PHE A 199 4.31 -20.24 3.24
C PHE A 199 2.85 -19.83 3.13
N SER A 200 2.20 -20.23 2.05
CA SER A 200 0.74 -20.14 1.96
C SER A 200 0.08 -21.21 2.83
N GLY A 201 -1.16 -20.97 3.29
CA GLY A 201 -1.97 -21.99 3.97
C GLY A 201 -2.35 -23.15 3.02
N GLU A 202 -2.79 -24.29 3.56
CA GLU A 202 -3.22 -25.44 2.74
C GLU A 202 -4.27 -25.01 1.69
N GLY A 203 -3.98 -25.29 0.41
CA GLY A 203 -4.85 -24.94 -0.73
C GLY A 203 -4.76 -23.49 -1.24
N GLN A 204 -3.96 -22.62 -0.62
CA GLN A 204 -3.71 -21.25 -1.07
C GLN A 204 -2.40 -21.17 -1.85
N TRP A 205 -2.35 -20.35 -2.91
CA TRP A 205 -1.14 -20.14 -3.72
C TRP A 205 -0.47 -18.79 -3.43
N ILE A 206 -1.11 -17.92 -2.64
CA ILE A 206 -0.60 -16.61 -2.24
C ILE A 206 0.00 -16.73 -0.83
N THR A 207 1.23 -16.26 -0.68
CA THR A 207 2.09 -16.46 0.51
C THR A 207 2.09 -15.27 1.48
N ASN A 208 1.14 -14.34 1.35
CA ASN A 208 1.08 -13.17 2.21
C ASN A 208 0.71 -13.57 3.65
N THR A 209 1.58 -13.21 4.60
CA THR A 209 1.45 -13.53 6.04
C THR A 209 0.19 -12.96 6.69
N SER A 210 -0.51 -12.00 6.05
CA SER A 210 -1.78 -11.46 6.53
C SER A 210 -2.97 -12.42 6.38
N GLN A 211 -2.80 -13.56 5.68
CA GLN A 211 -3.87 -14.54 5.41
C GLN A 211 -3.58 -15.93 6.03
N GLY A 212 -2.93 -15.99 7.18
CA GLY A 212 -2.72 -17.25 7.92
C GLY A 212 -1.53 -18.10 7.45
N GLY A 213 -0.60 -17.51 6.70
CA GLY A 213 0.64 -18.16 6.30
C GLY A 213 1.59 -18.41 7.46
N SER A 214 2.35 -19.51 7.41
CA SER A 214 3.39 -19.81 8.40
C SER A 214 4.74 -19.20 7.99
N MET A 215 5.59 -18.93 8.99
CA MET A 215 6.94 -18.38 8.77
C MET A 215 7.99 -19.38 9.22
N SER A 216 9.08 -19.51 8.44
CA SER A 216 10.26 -20.27 8.86
C SER A 216 11.53 -19.47 8.62
N TYR A 217 12.39 -19.43 9.64
CA TYR A 217 13.68 -18.74 9.59
C TYR A 217 14.81 -19.64 9.11
N GLU A 218 14.58 -20.95 9.03
CA GLU A 218 15.60 -21.95 8.77
C GLU A 218 15.85 -22.14 7.28
N ASN A 219 17.09 -22.51 6.93
CA ASN A 219 17.47 -22.97 5.59
C ASN A 219 17.11 -21.98 4.47
N VAL A 220 17.27 -20.68 4.71
CA VAL A 220 17.16 -19.67 3.66
C VAL A 220 18.33 -19.85 2.68
N PRO A 221 18.06 -20.09 1.38
CA PRO A 221 19.11 -20.41 0.42
C PRO A 221 20.01 -19.20 0.13
N MET A 222 21.31 -19.46 -0.02
CA MET A 222 22.33 -18.42 -0.20
C MET A 222 22.09 -17.58 -1.46
N ASN A 223 21.64 -18.19 -2.56
CA ASN A 223 21.37 -17.48 -3.81
C ASN A 223 20.23 -16.45 -3.69
N ALA A 224 19.27 -16.64 -2.78
CA ALA A 224 18.28 -15.61 -2.45
C ALA A 224 18.94 -14.42 -1.76
N LEU A 225 19.84 -14.68 -0.80
CA LEU A 225 20.58 -13.62 -0.11
C LEU A 225 21.46 -12.84 -1.07
N GLU A 226 22.20 -13.53 -1.95
CA GLU A 226 23.06 -12.92 -2.96
C GLU A 226 22.25 -12.01 -3.92
N LEU A 227 21.12 -12.50 -4.44
CA LEU A 227 20.23 -11.71 -5.30
C LEU A 227 19.65 -10.48 -4.57
N ALA A 228 19.31 -10.62 -3.28
CA ALA A 228 18.82 -9.49 -2.48
C ALA A 228 19.90 -8.42 -2.25
N VAL A 229 21.16 -8.83 -2.06
CA VAL A 229 22.31 -7.95 -1.92
C VAL A 229 22.60 -7.21 -3.23
N GLU A 230 22.58 -7.92 -4.36
CA GLU A 230 22.72 -7.33 -5.70
C GLU A 230 21.63 -6.27 -5.94
N ALA A 231 20.38 -6.59 -5.63
CA ALA A 231 19.27 -5.65 -5.74
C ALA A 231 19.44 -4.42 -4.84
N SER A 232 19.83 -4.63 -3.58
CA SER A 232 20.05 -3.52 -2.63
C SER A 232 21.18 -2.58 -3.09
N LYS A 233 22.28 -3.14 -3.62
CA LYS A 233 23.39 -2.36 -4.18
C LYS A 233 22.98 -1.61 -5.44
N ALA A 234 22.25 -2.25 -6.35
CA ALA A 234 21.71 -1.61 -7.55
C ALA A 234 20.76 -0.45 -7.22
N ALA A 235 19.94 -0.60 -6.18
CA ALA A 235 19.06 0.46 -5.68
C ALA A 235 19.80 1.53 -4.86
N LYS A 236 21.06 1.30 -4.50
CA LYS A 236 21.87 2.14 -3.60
C LYS A 236 21.15 2.45 -2.29
N ALA A 237 20.50 1.42 -1.72
CA ALA A 237 19.61 1.57 -0.59
C ALA A 237 20.33 1.53 0.76
N GLU A 238 20.03 2.49 1.64
CA GLU A 238 20.42 2.44 3.06
C GLU A 238 19.79 1.27 3.80
N TYR A 239 18.52 1.00 3.50
CA TYR A 239 17.78 -0.15 4.00
C TYR A 239 16.78 -0.61 2.93
N TRP A 240 16.60 -1.93 2.83
CA TRP A 240 15.92 -2.55 1.71
C TRP A 240 15.21 -3.82 2.13
N ALA A 241 14.15 -4.19 1.43
CA ALA A 241 13.55 -5.50 1.52
C ALA A 241 13.22 -6.05 0.14
N CYS A 242 13.46 -7.33 -0.06
CA CYS A 242 13.07 -8.07 -1.25
C CYS A 242 12.16 -9.24 -0.88
N ASP A 243 11.21 -9.51 -1.75
CA ASP A 243 10.42 -10.74 -1.76
C ASP A 243 10.94 -11.60 -2.93
N ILE A 244 11.36 -12.82 -2.65
CA ILE A 244 12.11 -13.67 -3.58
C ILE A 244 11.42 -15.02 -3.73
N ALA A 245 11.22 -15.46 -4.97
CA ALA A 245 10.81 -16.82 -5.30
C ALA A 245 12.03 -17.69 -5.61
N ILE A 246 11.96 -18.96 -5.23
CA ILE A 246 12.86 -20.01 -5.70
C ILE A 246 12.06 -20.95 -6.59
N ASP A 247 12.55 -21.19 -7.80
CA ASP A 247 11.97 -22.19 -8.71
C ASP A 247 12.28 -23.60 -8.21
N ALA A 248 11.24 -24.40 -7.98
CA ALA A 248 11.34 -25.77 -7.46
C ALA A 248 12.14 -26.72 -8.37
N LYS A 249 12.22 -26.44 -9.68
CA LYS A 249 12.88 -27.30 -10.67
C LYS A 249 14.32 -26.91 -10.92
N THR A 250 14.61 -25.61 -10.90
CA THR A 250 15.92 -25.07 -11.28
C THR A 250 16.73 -24.53 -10.12
N ASP A 251 16.12 -24.42 -8.93
CA ASP A 251 16.68 -23.74 -7.74
C ASP A 251 17.07 -22.27 -7.99
N LYS A 252 16.64 -21.68 -9.11
CA LYS A 252 16.96 -20.30 -9.46
C LYS A 252 16.11 -19.32 -8.67
N ALA A 253 16.75 -18.26 -8.17
CA ALA A 253 16.11 -17.18 -7.43
C ALA A 253 15.57 -16.08 -8.37
N TYR A 254 14.41 -15.52 -8.03
CA TYR A 254 13.75 -14.45 -8.78
C TYR A 254 13.15 -13.41 -7.83
N ILE A 255 13.38 -12.13 -8.13
CA ILE A 255 12.76 -11.00 -7.41
C ILE A 255 11.28 -10.95 -7.78
N LEU A 256 10.42 -11.01 -6.76
CA LEU A 256 8.99 -10.77 -6.91
C LEU A 256 8.67 -9.30 -6.63
N GLU A 257 9.21 -8.76 -5.53
CA GLU A 257 8.93 -7.39 -5.07
C GLU A 257 10.15 -6.79 -4.36
N CYS A 258 10.20 -5.46 -4.35
CA CYS A 258 11.20 -4.66 -3.65
C CYS A 258 10.49 -3.55 -2.85
N ALA A 259 10.95 -3.30 -1.63
CA ALA A 259 10.37 -2.29 -0.76
C ALA A 259 11.42 -1.62 0.14
N THR A 260 11.34 -0.30 0.32
CA THR A 260 11.95 0.39 1.48
C THR A 260 10.97 0.58 2.63
N ALA A 261 9.67 0.45 2.37
CA ALA A 261 8.62 0.49 3.37
C ALA A 261 8.16 -0.94 3.67
N PHE A 262 8.64 -1.51 4.76
CA PHE A 262 8.30 -2.87 5.18
C PHE A 262 7.97 -2.93 6.66
N ALA A 263 7.05 -3.84 7.03
CA ALA A 263 6.77 -4.11 8.43
C ALA A 263 8.02 -4.71 9.08
N ALA A 264 8.48 -4.06 10.14
CA ALA A 264 9.70 -4.43 10.82
C ALA A 264 9.46 -4.48 12.33
N PHE A 265 10.09 -5.44 13.00
CA PHE A 265 10.15 -5.44 14.46
C PHE A 265 10.90 -4.21 14.96
N PRO A 266 10.64 -3.74 16.19
CA PRO A 266 11.25 -2.51 16.69
C PRO A 266 12.78 -2.54 16.72
N TYR A 267 13.41 -3.68 17.00
CA TYR A 267 14.87 -3.81 16.99
C TYR A 267 15.49 -3.66 15.59
N ILE A 268 14.79 -4.06 14.51
CA ILE A 268 15.24 -3.83 13.13
C ILE A 268 15.28 -2.32 12.85
N ARG A 269 14.25 -1.57 13.29
CA ARG A 269 14.25 -0.11 13.17
C ARG A 269 15.42 0.53 13.93
N ASP A 270 15.72 0.02 15.13
CA ASP A 270 16.88 0.48 15.88
C ASP A 270 18.21 0.20 15.16
N TRP A 271 18.37 -0.96 14.51
CA TRP A 271 19.56 -1.25 13.70
C TRP A 271 19.68 -0.35 12.47
N ILE A 272 18.57 -0.05 11.79
CA ILE A 272 18.57 0.92 10.68
C ILE A 272 19.07 2.26 11.19
N CYS A 273 18.54 2.75 12.32
CA CYS A 273 18.95 4.03 12.88
C CYS A 273 20.41 4.03 13.36
N GLN A 274 20.92 2.93 13.92
CA GLN A 274 22.35 2.81 14.24
C GLN A 274 23.23 2.92 12.99
N TYR A 275 22.85 2.25 11.91
CA TYR A 275 23.53 2.36 10.61
C TYR A 275 23.48 3.79 10.07
N LEU A 276 22.32 4.44 10.08
CA LEU A 276 22.16 5.82 9.63
C LEU A 276 22.99 6.81 10.47
N MET A 277 23.03 6.62 11.79
CA MET A 277 23.87 7.42 12.67
C MET A 277 25.36 7.23 12.36
N TRP A 278 25.80 6.02 12.04
CA TRP A 278 27.17 5.75 11.59
C TRP A 278 27.49 6.47 10.28
N ASP A 279 26.61 6.35 9.27
CA ASP A 279 26.71 7.03 7.97
C ASP A 279 26.78 8.56 8.14
N PHE A 280 25.77 9.17 8.75
CA PHE A 280 25.65 10.63 8.87
C PHE A 280 26.75 11.29 9.72
N SER A 281 27.38 10.52 10.59
CA SER A 281 28.38 11.04 11.51
C SER A 281 29.81 10.81 11.08
N ASN A 282 30.03 10.14 9.93
CA ASN A 282 31.34 9.83 9.38
C ASN A 282 32.27 9.18 10.44
N GLY A 283 31.73 8.18 11.17
CA GLY A 283 32.47 7.38 12.14
C GLY A 283 32.42 7.86 13.60
N ARG A 284 31.64 8.89 13.96
CA ARG A 284 31.42 9.26 15.38
C ARG A 284 30.61 8.20 16.12
N PHE A 285 29.61 7.61 15.46
CA PHE A 285 28.85 6.48 15.98
C PHE A 285 29.42 5.17 15.41
N PRO A 286 29.44 4.08 16.19
CA PRO A 286 29.93 2.80 15.70
C PRO A 286 28.96 2.19 14.67
N MET A 287 29.53 1.54 13.66
CA MET A 287 28.75 0.70 12.73
C MET A 287 28.08 -0.45 13.51
N PRO A 288 26.77 -0.71 13.31
CA PRO A 288 26.12 -1.82 13.99
C PRO A 288 26.70 -3.16 13.53
N HIS A 289 26.75 -4.12 14.46
CA HIS A 289 27.16 -5.48 14.16
C HIS A 289 25.96 -6.41 14.27
N VAL A 290 25.59 -7.04 13.15
CA VAL A 290 24.52 -8.04 13.06
C VAL A 290 25.12 -9.30 12.41
N PRO A 291 25.29 -10.42 13.12
CA PRO A 291 25.79 -11.66 12.56
C PRO A 291 24.85 -12.20 11.47
N LEU A 292 25.43 -12.86 10.45
CA LEU A 292 24.65 -13.59 9.46
C LEU A 292 23.89 -14.74 10.15
N PHE A 293 22.68 -15.05 9.70
CA PHE A 293 21.79 -16.06 10.30
C PHE A 293 21.32 -15.77 11.72
N SER A 294 21.58 -14.57 12.27
CA SER A 294 21.07 -14.18 13.60
C SER A 294 19.54 -14.24 13.71
N TRP A 295 18.82 -14.18 12.58
CA TRP A 295 17.37 -14.38 12.53
C TRP A 295 16.91 -15.80 12.88
N GLU A 296 17.76 -16.82 12.72
CA GLU A 296 17.42 -18.20 13.15
C GLU A 296 17.33 -18.28 14.67
N GLU A 297 18.24 -17.64 15.38
CA GLU A 297 18.20 -17.57 16.86
C GLU A 297 17.11 -16.64 17.36
N LEU A 298 16.95 -15.47 16.74
CA LEU A 298 15.86 -14.56 17.09
C LEU A 298 14.50 -15.17 16.80
N GLY A 299 14.37 -15.98 15.75
CA GLY A 299 13.13 -16.67 15.38
C GLY A 299 12.65 -17.70 16.40
N LYS A 300 13.53 -18.17 17.29
CA LYS A 300 13.17 -19.07 18.41
C LYS A 300 12.53 -18.32 19.58
N ILE A 301 12.64 -16.99 19.60
CA ILE A 301 12.05 -16.14 20.64
C ILE A 301 10.56 -15.94 20.33
N ASP A 302 9.74 -15.94 21.38
CA ASP A 302 8.30 -15.68 21.25
C ASP A 302 8.01 -14.34 20.55
N SER A 303 7.08 -14.37 19.61
CA SER A 303 6.78 -13.21 18.77
C SER A 303 6.21 -12.02 19.55
N SER A 304 5.51 -12.25 20.67
CA SER A 304 4.99 -11.17 21.52
C SER A 304 6.14 -10.41 22.20
N LEU A 305 7.22 -11.12 22.55
CA LEU A 305 8.42 -10.52 23.10
C LEU A 305 9.20 -9.76 22.01
N LEU A 306 9.42 -10.36 20.84
CA LEU A 306 10.11 -9.70 19.72
C LEU A 306 9.43 -8.38 19.29
N ARG A 307 8.10 -8.28 19.42
CA ARG A 307 7.33 -7.05 19.15
C ARG A 307 7.62 -5.91 20.12
N THR A 308 8.24 -6.17 21.27
CA THR A 308 8.56 -5.15 22.29
C THR A 308 10.06 -4.95 22.49
N MET A 309 10.89 -5.89 22.05
CA MET A 309 12.35 -5.79 22.17
C MET A 309 12.93 -4.61 21.38
N ARG A 310 13.80 -3.84 22.05
CA ARG A 310 14.51 -2.67 21.53
C ARG A 310 16.00 -2.78 21.82
N HIS A 311 16.81 -2.12 21.00
CA HIS A 311 18.24 -1.95 21.23
C HIS A 311 19.03 -3.24 21.44
N ILE A 312 18.65 -4.31 20.73
CA ILE A 312 19.42 -5.56 20.70
C ILE A 312 20.78 -5.28 20.03
N GLY A 313 21.86 -5.79 20.61
CA GLY A 313 23.20 -5.70 20.04
C GLY A 313 23.90 -7.04 20.10
N PHE A 314 24.78 -7.29 19.14
CA PHE A 314 25.62 -8.48 19.11
C PHE A 314 27.06 -8.08 19.41
N SER A 315 27.69 -8.74 20.37
CA SER A 315 29.12 -8.64 20.59
C SER A 315 29.86 -9.35 19.45
N LYS A 316 30.94 -8.75 18.96
CA LYS A 316 31.90 -9.51 18.14
C LYS A 316 32.50 -10.60 19.01
N TYR A 317 32.52 -11.83 18.52
CA TYR A 317 33.19 -12.92 19.21
C TYR A 317 34.65 -12.56 19.48
N LYS A 318 35.05 -12.64 20.74
CA LYS A 318 36.44 -12.60 21.17
C LYS A 318 36.72 -13.98 21.75
N PRO A 319 37.57 -14.80 21.10
CA PRO A 319 37.91 -16.11 21.65
C PRO A 319 38.50 -15.91 23.05
N SER A 320 38.03 -16.74 23.99
CA SER A 320 38.62 -16.78 25.32
C SER A 320 40.02 -17.41 25.23
N CYS A 321 40.98 -16.86 25.98
CA CYS A 321 42.40 -17.24 25.90
C CYS A 321 42.70 -18.64 26.46
N ASP A 322 41.70 -19.32 27.00
CA ASP A 322 41.73 -20.66 27.59
C ASP A 322 41.29 -21.72 26.57
N GLY A 323 42.15 -21.95 25.57
CA GLY A 323 42.35 -23.26 24.91
C GLY A 323 41.18 -23.95 24.22
N THR A 324 40.01 -23.32 24.08
CA THR A 324 38.84 -24.01 23.50
C THR A 324 38.85 -23.84 21.98
N TYR A 325 39.03 -24.99 21.31
CA TYR A 325 38.95 -25.25 19.86
C TYR A 325 38.38 -24.11 19.02
N PHE A 326 39.13 -23.72 17.98
CA PHE A 326 38.69 -22.88 16.87
C PHE A 326 37.29 -23.30 16.39
N ILE A 327 36.24 -22.63 16.88
CA ILE A 327 34.96 -22.59 16.19
C ILE A 327 35.23 -21.69 14.99
N ASN A 328 35.35 -22.29 13.81
CA ASN A 328 35.33 -21.54 12.57
C ASN A 328 33.96 -20.85 12.52
N GLU A 329 33.91 -19.58 12.93
CA GLU A 329 32.74 -18.75 12.65
C GLU A 329 32.48 -18.88 11.15
N PRO A 330 31.23 -19.17 10.73
CA PRO A 330 30.88 -19.13 9.32
C PRO A 330 31.36 -17.78 8.80
N LYS A 331 32.27 -17.78 7.81
CA LYS A 331 32.83 -16.54 7.28
C LYS A 331 31.66 -15.65 6.88
N ASP A 332 31.53 -14.52 7.56
CA ASP A 332 30.52 -13.52 7.27
C ASP A 332 30.78 -12.99 5.85
N LYS A 333 30.05 -13.55 4.87
CA LYS A 333 30.23 -13.24 3.45
C LYS A 333 29.82 -11.80 3.12
N PHE A 334 28.90 -11.24 3.91
CA PHE A 334 28.30 -9.94 3.64
C PHE A 334 28.75 -8.93 4.69
N LYS A 335 29.41 -7.87 4.23
CA LYS A 335 29.74 -6.72 5.08
C LYS A 335 28.71 -5.63 4.88
N MET A 336 28.42 -4.91 5.96
CA MET A 336 27.64 -3.69 5.89
C MET A 336 28.49 -2.61 5.23
N GLU A 337 27.91 -1.91 4.27
CA GLU A 337 28.56 -0.92 3.41
C GLU A 337 27.73 0.38 3.41
N ILE A 338 28.39 1.52 3.24
CA ILE A 338 27.69 2.80 3.07
C ILE A 338 27.04 2.80 1.69
N ALA A 339 25.75 3.12 1.66
CA ALA A 339 25.00 3.29 0.42
C ALA A 339 25.61 4.43 -0.42
N GLU A 340 25.86 4.14 -1.70
CA GLU A 340 26.35 5.15 -2.63
C GLU A 340 25.30 6.23 -2.91
N PRO A 341 25.71 7.47 -3.25
CA PRO A 341 24.76 8.49 -3.69
C PRO A 341 23.98 8.06 -4.93
N SER A 342 22.66 8.20 -4.88
CA SER A 342 21.79 7.98 -6.04
C SER A 342 21.79 9.18 -6.98
N LEU A 343 21.71 8.90 -8.28
CA LEU A 343 21.64 9.89 -9.35
C LEU A 343 20.33 9.74 -10.14
N PRO A 344 19.79 10.80 -10.75
CA PRO A 344 18.60 10.68 -11.59
C PRO A 344 18.76 9.67 -12.75
N SER A 345 20.00 9.45 -13.21
CA SER A 345 20.33 8.44 -14.20
C SER A 345 20.15 7.01 -13.72
N ASP A 346 19.99 6.76 -12.42
CA ASP A 346 19.75 5.44 -11.82
C ASP A 346 18.29 5.01 -11.99
N VAL A 347 17.37 5.94 -12.26
CA VAL A 347 15.96 5.64 -12.54
C VAL A 347 15.77 5.08 -13.95
N PRO A 348 15.11 3.91 -14.13
CA PRO A 348 14.73 3.41 -15.44
C PRO A 348 13.79 4.35 -16.21
N ALA A 349 13.80 4.26 -17.54
CA ALA A 349 12.85 4.99 -18.36
C ALA A 349 11.42 4.45 -18.18
N SER A 350 10.43 5.34 -18.05
CA SER A 350 9.02 4.96 -17.95
C SER A 350 8.50 4.38 -19.28
N ILE A 351 7.72 3.30 -19.19
CA ILE A 351 7.03 2.64 -20.32
C ILE A 351 5.68 3.33 -20.65
N ALA A 352 5.24 4.27 -19.80
CA ALA A 352 3.93 4.90 -19.92
C ALA A 352 3.72 5.60 -21.29
N PRO A 353 2.45 5.68 -21.77
CA PRO A 353 2.13 6.14 -23.11
C PRO A 353 2.67 7.51 -23.49
N GLU A 354 2.87 8.40 -22.52
CA GLU A 354 3.34 9.79 -22.72
C GLU A 354 4.66 9.89 -23.51
N LYS A 355 5.48 8.82 -23.52
CA LYS A 355 6.76 8.78 -24.23
C LYS A 355 6.77 7.88 -25.48
N LEU A 356 5.67 7.20 -25.80
CA LEU A 356 5.59 6.34 -27.00
C LEU A 356 5.32 7.20 -28.25
N PRO A 357 5.84 6.85 -29.45
CA PRO A 357 5.51 7.55 -30.71
C PRO A 357 4.00 7.59 -31.01
N ILE A 358 3.28 6.64 -30.42
CA ILE A 358 1.85 6.39 -30.53
C ILE A 358 1.07 7.13 -29.43
N ALA A 359 1.72 7.94 -28.57
CA ALA A 359 1.09 8.67 -27.46
C ALA A 359 -0.13 9.47 -27.91
N LYS A 360 0.01 10.17 -29.05
CA LYS A 360 -1.06 10.97 -29.67
C LYS A 360 -2.20 10.12 -30.24
N GLU A 361 -1.95 8.87 -30.62
CA GLU A 361 -2.97 7.94 -31.12
C GLU A 361 -3.67 7.21 -29.97
N LEU A 362 -2.93 6.81 -28.93
CA LEU A 362 -3.46 6.29 -27.66
C LEU A 362 -4.30 7.34 -26.92
N SER A 363 -3.95 8.63 -27.03
CA SER A 363 -4.77 9.73 -26.52
C SER A 363 -5.94 10.12 -27.43
N LYS A 364 -5.91 9.76 -28.72
CA LYS A 364 -7.01 10.04 -29.68
C LYS A 364 -8.14 9.02 -29.62
N ASN A 365 -7.86 7.79 -29.17
CA ASN A 365 -8.88 6.75 -28.96
C ASN A 365 -9.40 6.67 -27.52
N ALA A 366 -9.02 7.61 -26.66
CA ALA A 366 -9.94 8.01 -25.62
C ALA A 366 -11.06 8.80 -26.31
N ILE A 367 -12.03 8.07 -26.87
CA ILE A 367 -13.40 8.54 -26.79
C ILE A 367 -13.54 8.87 -25.31
N ARG A 368 -13.55 10.18 -25.00
CA ARG A 368 -14.24 10.65 -23.82
C ARG A 368 -15.68 10.21 -24.07
N ASP A 369 -15.96 8.94 -23.78
CA ASP A 369 -17.25 8.61 -23.26
C ASP A 369 -17.34 9.61 -22.12
N ASN A 370 -18.34 10.48 -22.18
CA ASN A 370 -18.87 11.07 -20.98
C ASN A 370 -19.19 9.86 -20.08
N LEU A 371 -18.19 9.37 -19.36
CA LEU A 371 -18.37 8.59 -18.16
C LEU A 371 -18.98 9.62 -17.24
N GLU A 372 -20.31 9.73 -17.32
CA GLU A 372 -21.10 10.00 -16.14
C GLU A 372 -20.47 9.12 -15.07
N ILE A 373 -19.84 9.78 -14.09
CA ILE A 373 -19.41 9.11 -12.89
C ILE A 373 -20.72 8.58 -12.32
N ASN A 374 -20.98 7.28 -12.53
CA ASN A 374 -22.14 6.63 -11.95
C ASN A 374 -21.97 6.73 -10.46
N LYS A 375 -22.69 7.69 -9.86
CA LYS A 375 -22.70 7.90 -8.44
C LYS A 375 -23.22 6.63 -7.77
N ILE A 376 -22.63 6.27 -6.64
CA ILE A 376 -22.91 5.02 -5.96
C ILE A 376 -24.15 5.21 -5.08
N ASN A 377 -25.18 4.39 -5.29
CA ASN A 377 -26.29 4.28 -4.37
C ASN A 377 -26.03 3.13 -3.39
N LEU A 378 -25.79 3.48 -2.12
CA LEU A 378 -25.40 2.52 -1.09
C LEU A 378 -26.45 1.44 -0.80
N ASN A 379 -27.72 1.68 -1.15
CA ASN A 379 -28.80 0.70 -0.93
C ASN A 379 -28.76 -0.47 -1.93
N CYS A 380 -28.12 -0.29 -3.10
CA CYS A 380 -28.05 -1.31 -4.15
C CYS A 380 -26.63 -1.59 -4.66
N ALA A 381 -25.62 -0.92 -4.10
CA ALA A 381 -24.22 -1.12 -4.43
C ALA A 381 -23.78 -2.56 -4.15
N SER A 382 -23.02 -3.15 -5.08
CA SER A 382 -22.31 -4.40 -4.81
C SER A 382 -21.11 -4.16 -3.89
N LEU A 383 -20.60 -5.22 -3.26
CA LEU A 383 -19.33 -5.16 -2.51
C LEU A 383 -18.20 -4.57 -3.39
N THR A 384 -18.16 -4.92 -4.68
CA THR A 384 -17.18 -4.37 -5.62
C THR A 384 -17.33 -2.86 -5.79
N ASP A 385 -18.57 -2.35 -5.82
CA ASP A 385 -18.85 -0.92 -5.98
C ASP A 385 -18.44 -0.16 -4.70
N LEU A 386 -18.77 -0.69 -3.52
CA LEU A 386 -18.34 -0.11 -2.23
C LEU A 386 -16.82 -0.04 -2.12
N MET A 387 -16.11 -1.09 -2.55
CA MET A 387 -14.64 -1.14 -2.54
C MET A 387 -13.97 -0.11 -3.48
N THR A 388 -14.74 0.59 -4.32
CA THR A 388 -14.22 1.72 -5.11
C THR A 388 -14.14 3.02 -4.31
N LEU A 389 -14.86 3.13 -3.19
CA LEU A 389 -14.83 4.29 -2.32
C LEU A 389 -13.45 4.41 -1.64
N HIS A 390 -12.97 5.65 -1.54
CA HIS A 390 -11.66 5.93 -0.98
C HIS A 390 -11.58 5.50 0.49
N GLY A 391 -10.58 4.67 0.82
CA GLY A 391 -10.38 4.18 2.19
C GLY A 391 -11.34 3.07 2.61
N MET A 392 -12.07 2.46 1.68
CA MET A 392 -12.95 1.33 1.99
C MET A 392 -12.14 0.06 2.27
N GLU A 393 -12.43 -0.58 3.40
CA GLU A 393 -11.94 -1.91 3.78
C GLU A 393 -13.06 -2.96 3.63
N GLU A 394 -12.71 -4.25 3.52
CA GLU A 394 -13.68 -5.32 3.28
C GLU A 394 -14.70 -5.45 4.43
N ASP A 395 -14.25 -5.36 5.68
CA ASP A 395 -15.10 -5.41 6.86
C ASP A 395 -16.10 -4.24 6.87
N LEU A 396 -15.64 -3.04 6.54
CA LEU A 396 -16.48 -1.84 6.44
C LEU A 396 -17.49 -1.94 5.28
N ALA A 397 -17.09 -2.49 4.13
CA ALA A 397 -17.98 -2.71 3.00
C ALA A 397 -19.07 -3.74 3.33
N LEU A 398 -18.73 -4.77 4.11
CA LEU A 398 -19.70 -5.75 4.63
C LEU A 398 -20.66 -5.11 5.64
N GLU A 399 -20.15 -4.28 6.56
CA GLU A 399 -20.97 -3.53 7.52
C GLU A 399 -21.98 -2.62 6.82
N ILE A 400 -21.54 -1.86 5.80
CA ILE A 400 -22.42 -0.99 5.00
C ILE A 400 -23.46 -1.83 4.24
N SER A 401 -23.06 -2.96 3.65
CA SER A 401 -23.97 -3.85 2.94
C SER A 401 -25.01 -4.48 3.87
N GLU A 402 -24.61 -4.85 5.08
CA GLU A 402 -25.52 -5.38 6.11
C GLU A 402 -26.47 -4.29 6.64
N TYR A 403 -25.95 -3.09 6.88
CA TYR A 403 -26.75 -1.94 7.26
C TYR A 403 -27.81 -1.61 6.20
N ALA A 404 -27.44 -1.62 4.91
CA ALA A 404 -28.35 -1.38 3.79
C ALA A 404 -29.43 -2.46 3.58
N LYS A 405 -29.24 -3.69 4.09
CA LYS A 405 -30.29 -4.72 4.06
C LYS A 405 -31.38 -4.43 5.10
N ASN A 406 -30.97 -3.94 6.26
CA ASN A 406 -31.84 -3.71 7.40
C ASN A 406 -32.49 -2.32 7.39
N ASN A 407 -31.76 -1.32 6.89
CA ASN A 407 -32.15 0.09 6.87
C ASN A 407 -32.11 0.64 5.45
N VAL A 408 -32.82 1.74 5.21
CA VAL A 408 -32.74 2.51 3.97
C VAL A 408 -31.83 3.70 4.23
N ILE A 409 -30.66 3.70 3.61
CA ILE A 409 -29.70 4.80 3.65
C ILE A 409 -30.27 5.91 2.77
N THR A 410 -30.55 7.07 3.35
CA THR A 410 -31.08 8.23 2.63
C THR A 410 -30.07 9.35 2.48
N ASP A 411 -29.09 9.37 3.36
CA ASP A 411 -28.00 10.33 3.42
C ASP A 411 -26.74 9.63 3.95
N SER A 412 -25.56 10.09 3.56
CA SER A 412 -24.29 9.50 4.00
C SER A 412 -24.14 9.56 5.53
N SER A 413 -24.71 10.57 6.20
CA SER A 413 -24.73 10.68 7.67
C SER A 413 -25.50 9.56 8.38
N ASP A 414 -26.31 8.76 7.66
CA ASP A 414 -26.96 7.58 8.24
C ASP A 414 -25.95 6.52 8.66
N LEU A 415 -24.79 6.49 7.99
CA LEU A 415 -23.71 5.58 8.29
C LEU A 415 -22.90 5.94 9.55
N LEU A 416 -23.11 7.12 10.15
CA LEU A 416 -22.52 7.48 11.45
C LEU A 416 -23.01 6.59 12.61
N GLU A 417 -23.98 5.70 12.37
CA GLU A 417 -24.36 4.64 13.32
C GLU A 417 -23.36 3.48 13.36
N LEU A 418 -22.51 3.35 12.35
CA LEU A 418 -21.44 2.36 12.32
C LEU A 418 -20.22 2.94 13.06
N GLU A 419 -19.72 2.21 14.07
CA GLU A 419 -18.57 2.64 14.89
C GLU A 419 -17.31 2.92 14.07
N SER A 420 -17.21 2.27 12.92
CA SER A 420 -16.09 2.34 11.97
C SER A 420 -16.10 3.59 11.07
N ILE A 421 -17.13 4.44 11.15
CA ILE A 421 -17.32 5.58 10.24
C ILE A 421 -17.37 6.91 11.00
N ASP A 422 -16.53 7.86 10.58
CA ASP A 422 -16.56 9.24 11.07
C ASP A 422 -17.01 10.24 10.00
N GLU A 423 -17.35 11.47 10.43
CA GLU A 423 -17.79 12.55 9.53
C GLU A 423 -16.74 12.92 8.47
N GLN A 424 -15.46 12.64 8.72
CA GLN A 424 -14.38 13.00 7.81
C GLN A 424 -14.28 12.01 6.65
N VAL A 425 -14.52 10.72 6.91
CA VAL A 425 -14.64 9.67 5.89
C VAL A 425 -15.82 9.96 4.98
N LEU A 426 -17.00 10.29 5.53
CA LEU A 426 -18.20 10.57 4.74
C LEU A 426 -18.02 11.74 3.76
N LYS A 427 -17.35 12.82 4.18
CA LYS A 427 -17.03 13.95 3.29
C LYS A 427 -16.19 13.55 2.08
N THR A 428 -15.41 12.47 2.17
CA THR A 428 -14.65 11.97 1.01
C THR A 428 -15.51 11.15 0.05
N TRP A 429 -16.67 10.66 0.49
CA TRP A 429 -17.57 9.83 -0.30
C TRP A 429 -18.69 10.65 -0.93
N ASP A 430 -19.18 11.72 -0.30
CA ASP A 430 -20.35 12.52 -0.72
C ASP A 430 -20.34 12.90 -2.22
N GLU A 431 -19.18 13.27 -2.78
CA GLU A 431 -19.06 13.64 -4.20
C GLU A 431 -19.30 12.46 -5.16
N ASN A 432 -19.11 11.23 -4.66
CA ASN A 432 -19.25 9.97 -5.40
C ASN A 432 -20.56 9.23 -5.09
N LEU A 433 -21.39 9.72 -4.17
CA LEU A 433 -22.66 9.10 -3.80
C LEU A 433 -23.85 9.70 -4.58
N ASP A 434 -24.82 8.84 -4.88
CA ASP A 434 -26.04 9.21 -5.59
C ASP A 434 -27.07 9.84 -4.65
N ASP A 435 -28.11 10.48 -5.20
CA ASP A 435 -29.24 10.96 -4.40
C ASP A 435 -30.11 9.80 -3.90
N MET A 436 -29.76 9.31 -2.72
CA MET A 436 -30.43 8.19 -2.05
C MET A 436 -31.74 8.58 -1.34
N ARG A 437 -32.19 9.83 -1.44
CA ARG A 437 -33.49 10.22 -0.85
C ARG A 437 -34.62 9.41 -1.46
N VAL A 438 -35.55 8.98 -0.61
CA VAL A 438 -36.68 8.14 -1.01
C VAL A 438 -37.81 9.00 -1.56
N ASP A 439 -38.36 8.60 -2.71
CA ASP A 439 -39.58 9.23 -3.23
C ASP A 439 -40.80 8.83 -2.39
N ILE A 440 -41.41 9.83 -1.78
CA ILE A 440 -42.55 9.66 -0.86
C ILE A 440 -43.79 9.10 -1.54
N ASN A 441 -43.94 9.33 -2.85
CA ASN A 441 -45.11 8.90 -3.59
C ASN A 441 -45.06 7.43 -3.99
N THR A 442 -43.86 6.84 -4.07
CA THR A 442 -43.63 5.45 -4.49
C THR A 442 -43.27 4.52 -3.34
N ALA A 443 -42.74 5.03 -2.23
CA ALA A 443 -42.38 4.20 -1.08
C ALA A 443 -43.59 3.56 -0.37
N ASP A 444 -43.51 2.28 -0.04
CA ASP A 444 -44.50 1.62 0.80
C ASP A 444 -44.24 1.85 2.30
N GLU A 445 -45.17 1.40 3.16
CA GLU A 445 -45.03 1.56 4.62
C GLU A 445 -43.77 0.86 5.16
N SER A 446 -43.35 -0.25 4.54
CA SER A 446 -42.17 -1.02 4.95
C SER A 446 -40.87 -0.27 4.68
N ILE A 447 -40.73 0.31 3.49
CA ILE A 447 -39.59 1.15 3.10
C ILE A 447 -39.54 2.39 3.98
N LEU A 448 -40.68 3.07 4.19
CA LEU A 448 -40.74 4.26 5.03
C LEU A 448 -40.28 3.98 6.47
N LYS A 449 -40.65 2.82 7.03
CA LYS A 449 -40.24 2.41 8.39
C LYS A 449 -38.73 2.17 8.53
N LYS A 450 -38.04 1.84 7.44
CA LYS A 450 -36.58 1.60 7.43
C LYS A 450 -35.75 2.88 7.30
N ILE A 451 -36.39 4.04 7.08
CA ILE A 451 -35.70 5.34 6.98
C ILE A 451 -35.46 5.87 8.40
N LYS A 452 -34.21 6.25 8.68
CA LYS A 452 -33.83 6.84 9.97
C LYS A 452 -34.71 8.05 10.30
N GLY A 453 -35.35 8.00 11.46
CA GLY A 453 -36.28 9.03 11.93
C GLY A 453 -37.75 8.82 11.56
N ILE A 454 -38.13 7.78 10.82
CA ILE A 454 -39.54 7.44 10.54
C ILE A 454 -39.92 6.14 11.28
N GLY A 455 -40.69 6.28 12.37
CA GLY A 455 -41.23 5.13 13.10
C GLY A 455 -42.51 4.57 12.48
N ALA A 456 -42.95 3.39 12.93
CA ALA A 456 -44.13 2.69 12.39
C ALA A 456 -45.41 3.54 12.34
N LYS A 457 -45.71 4.29 13.42
CA LYS A 457 -46.87 5.20 13.47
C LYS A 457 -46.77 6.31 12.41
N LEU A 458 -45.57 6.85 12.20
CA LEU A 458 -45.34 7.92 11.23
C LEU A 458 -45.39 7.40 9.79
N ALA A 459 -44.79 6.23 9.52
CA ALA A 459 -44.86 5.57 8.21
C ALA A 459 -46.31 5.32 7.79
N LYS A 460 -47.13 4.77 8.70
CA LYS A 460 -48.57 4.56 8.47
C LYS A 460 -49.31 5.87 8.16
N ASN A 461 -49.08 6.91 8.98
CA ASN A 461 -49.72 8.21 8.79
C ASN A 461 -49.34 8.86 7.44
N ILE A 462 -48.07 8.76 7.03
CA ILE A 462 -47.60 9.26 5.73
C ILE A 462 -48.27 8.51 4.58
N PHE A 463 -48.36 7.18 4.68
CA PHE A 463 -48.99 6.32 3.66
C PHE A 463 -50.49 6.63 3.51
N GLU A 464 -51.24 6.74 4.61
CA GLU A 464 -52.66 7.07 4.62
C GLU A 464 -52.92 8.49 4.07
N PHE A 465 -52.10 9.45 4.49
CA PHE A 465 -52.19 10.84 4.01
C PHE A 465 -51.92 10.96 2.52
N ARG A 466 -50.90 10.26 2.01
CA ARG A 466 -50.62 10.19 0.57
C ARG A 466 -51.83 9.64 -0.20
N ASN A 467 -52.40 8.52 0.27
CA ASN A 467 -53.54 7.89 -0.43
C ASN A 467 -54.78 8.78 -0.42
N LYS A 468 -55.06 9.45 0.71
CA LYS A 468 -56.18 10.39 0.84
C LYS A 468 -56.03 11.60 -0.09
N ASN A 469 -54.82 12.13 -0.21
CA ASN A 469 -54.53 13.33 -1.02
C ASN A 469 -54.17 13.02 -2.49
N LYS A 470 -54.22 11.74 -2.90
CA LYS A 470 -53.81 11.27 -4.24
C LYS A 470 -52.39 11.69 -4.59
N GLY A 471 -51.48 11.54 -3.63
CA GLY A 471 -50.08 11.95 -3.74
C GLY A 471 -49.75 13.19 -2.91
N ILE A 472 -48.45 13.41 -2.74
CA ILE A 472 -47.86 14.55 -2.06
C ILE A 472 -47.11 15.36 -3.10
N LYS A 473 -47.51 16.63 -3.28
CA LYS A 473 -46.95 17.57 -4.27
C LYS A 473 -45.89 18.48 -3.68
N ASP A 474 -45.93 18.68 -2.37
CA ASP A 474 -44.92 19.43 -1.62
C ASP A 474 -44.67 18.73 -0.29
N LEU A 475 -43.39 18.55 0.06
CA LEU A 475 -43.01 17.98 1.35
C LEU A 475 -43.48 18.84 2.52
N ASP A 476 -43.76 20.14 2.33
CA ASP A 476 -44.39 20.98 3.36
C ASP A 476 -45.80 20.52 3.77
N GLN A 477 -46.50 19.72 2.95
CA GLN A 477 -47.79 19.13 3.30
C GLN A 477 -47.69 18.16 4.49
N LEU A 478 -46.49 17.64 4.77
CA LEU A 478 -46.25 16.78 5.94
C LEU A 478 -46.48 17.53 7.26
N LYS A 479 -46.49 18.86 7.29
CA LYS A 479 -46.86 19.64 8.50
C LYS A 479 -48.27 19.35 9.00
N GLU A 480 -49.15 18.87 8.13
CA GLU A 480 -50.54 18.52 8.47
C GLU A 480 -50.62 17.22 9.29
N LEU A 481 -49.55 16.43 9.34
CA LEU A 481 -49.48 15.20 10.12
C LEU A 481 -49.14 15.48 11.59
N GLU A 482 -49.90 14.84 12.47
CA GLU A 482 -49.70 14.91 13.91
C GLU A 482 -48.29 14.39 14.29
N GLY A 483 -47.50 15.25 14.96
CA GLY A 483 -46.12 14.93 15.39
C GLY A 483 -45.02 15.45 14.47
N ILE A 484 -45.33 16.16 13.38
CA ILE A 484 -44.33 16.76 12.49
C ILE A 484 -44.18 18.27 12.77
N GLY A 485 -43.26 18.62 13.68
CA GLY A 485 -42.84 20.00 13.91
C GLY A 485 -41.80 20.50 12.90
N LYS A 486 -41.42 21.79 12.98
CA LYS A 486 -40.44 22.43 12.07
C LYS A 486 -39.12 21.64 11.96
N ASN A 487 -38.57 21.19 13.08
CA ASN A 487 -37.31 20.43 13.11
C ASN A 487 -37.47 19.04 12.49
N LYS A 488 -38.60 18.38 12.75
CA LYS A 488 -38.88 17.05 12.20
C LYS A 488 -39.08 17.11 10.69
N LEU A 489 -39.76 18.16 10.22
CA LEU A 489 -39.93 18.40 8.80
C LEU A 489 -38.59 18.64 8.09
N ALA A 490 -37.68 19.42 8.67
CA ALA A 490 -36.35 19.64 8.09
C ALA A 490 -35.58 18.32 7.92
N GLN A 491 -35.63 17.44 8.93
CA GLN A 491 -35.05 16.10 8.85
C GLN A 491 -35.72 15.22 7.79
N LEU A 492 -37.04 15.33 7.60
CA LEU A 492 -37.74 14.57 6.58
C LEU A 492 -37.41 15.08 5.17
N LYS A 493 -37.27 16.40 4.99
CA LYS A 493 -36.87 17.01 3.71
C LYS A 493 -35.45 16.66 3.27
N SER A 494 -34.55 16.33 4.20
CA SER A 494 -33.21 15.85 3.85
C SER A 494 -33.19 14.36 3.46
N ARG A 495 -34.28 13.62 3.69
CA ARG A 495 -34.35 12.15 3.52
C ARG A 495 -35.35 11.71 2.46
N LEU A 496 -36.36 12.53 2.21
CA LEU A 496 -37.44 12.28 1.27
C LEU A 496 -37.32 13.24 0.10
N LYS A 497 -37.75 12.78 -1.07
CA LYS A 497 -37.97 13.58 -2.25
C LYS A 497 -39.35 13.31 -2.83
N ILE A 498 -39.72 14.11 -3.81
CA ILE A 498 -40.85 13.86 -4.70
C ILE A 498 -40.19 13.47 -6.02
N GLY A 499 -40.54 12.31 -6.58
CA GLY A 499 -40.02 11.88 -7.89
C GLY A 499 -40.24 12.95 -8.97
N GLU A 500 -39.39 12.95 -10.00
CA GLU A 500 -39.58 13.82 -11.19
C GLU A 500 -40.86 13.47 -11.96
#